data_AF-A0A5R2N7V5-F1
#
_entry.id   AF-A0A5R2N7V5-F1
#
_cell.length_a   1.000
_cell.length_b   1.000
_cell.length_c   1.000
_cell.angle_alpha   90.00
_cell.angle_beta   90.00
_cell.angle_gamma   90.00
#
_symmetry.space_group_name_H-M   'P 1'
#
loop_
_entity.id
_entity.type
_entity.pdbx_description
1 polymer ?
#
loop_
_entity_poly.entity_id
_entity_poly.type
_entity_poly.pdbx_seq_one_letter_code
_entity_poly.pdbx_strand_id
1 'polypeptide(L)'
;VNGETVDIEDVTSDGYAAIRRNWKKGDRVRLDLEMPIERLYANPEVRQDAGRVALSRGPLIYCVEATDNDTSLHRLTLPRTAGIEAHDEPDLLGGVVTLAATAQADAGDGWQDGLYRSEPPAKVETRLTAIPYFAWDNREPGEMLVWLRDG
;
A
#
# COMPACT_ATOMS: atom_id res chain seq x y z
N VAL A 1 12.68 -26.07 -10.50
CA VAL A 1 12.09 -27.43 -10.37
C VAL A 1 13.15 -28.38 -9.82
N ASN A 2 12.88 -29.10 -8.72
CA ASN A 2 13.86 -29.99 -8.07
C ASN A 2 15.22 -29.36 -7.75
N GLY A 3 15.24 -28.07 -7.41
CA GLY A 3 16.47 -27.31 -7.15
C GLY A 3 17.13 -26.71 -8.40
N GLU A 4 16.72 -27.10 -9.60
CA GLU A 4 17.20 -26.49 -10.86
C GLU A 4 16.36 -25.28 -11.23
N THR A 5 17.03 -24.20 -11.64
CA THR A 5 16.37 -22.99 -12.16
C THR A 5 15.73 -23.29 -13.51
N VAL A 6 14.50 -22.80 -13.71
CA VAL A 6 13.85 -22.79 -15.02
C VAL A 6 13.88 -21.36 -15.51
N ASP A 7 14.37 -21.14 -16.73
CA ASP A 7 14.27 -19.84 -17.38
C ASP A 7 12.79 -19.55 -17.66
N ILE A 8 12.27 -18.49 -17.03
CA ILE A 8 10.85 -18.17 -17.09
C ILE A 8 10.49 -17.57 -18.46
N GLU A 9 11.43 -16.90 -19.13
CA GLU A 9 11.20 -16.25 -20.42
C GLU A 9 10.93 -17.30 -21.50
N ASP A 10 11.64 -18.42 -21.45
CA ASP A 10 11.50 -19.54 -22.40
C ASP A 10 10.17 -20.29 -22.28
N VAL A 11 9.52 -20.24 -21.12
CA VAL A 11 8.32 -21.04 -20.83
C VAL A 11 7.06 -20.20 -20.67
N THR A 12 7.15 -18.87 -20.71
CA THR A 12 6.02 -17.97 -20.49
C THR A 12 5.31 -17.62 -21.78
N SER A 13 3.98 -17.75 -21.77
CA SER A 13 3.08 -17.26 -22.82
C SER A 13 1.85 -16.65 -22.16
N ASP A 14 1.50 -15.42 -22.53
CA ASP A 14 0.29 -14.72 -22.06
C ASP A 14 0.10 -14.71 -20.53
N GLY A 15 1.20 -14.51 -19.79
CA GLY A 15 1.17 -14.47 -18.32
C GLY A 15 1.20 -15.84 -17.62
N TYR A 16 1.32 -16.95 -18.37
CA TYR A 16 1.44 -18.30 -17.82
C TYR A 16 2.77 -18.95 -18.16
N ALA A 17 3.48 -19.43 -17.15
CA ALA A 17 4.69 -20.25 -17.31
C ALA A 17 4.32 -21.74 -17.48
N ALA A 18 4.44 -22.27 -18.70
CA ALA A 18 4.07 -23.63 -19.06
C ALA A 18 5.28 -24.59 -19.08
N ILE A 19 5.63 -25.15 -17.92
CA ILE A 19 6.75 -26.10 -17.78
C ILE A 19 6.36 -27.50 -18.31
N ARG A 20 6.73 -27.79 -19.56
CA ARG A 20 6.45 -29.08 -20.22
C ARG A 20 7.62 -30.06 -20.01
N ARG A 21 7.37 -31.13 -19.25
CA ARG A 21 8.33 -32.23 -18.98
C ARG A 21 7.60 -33.51 -18.60
N ASN A 22 8.34 -34.62 -18.57
CA ASN A 22 7.84 -35.87 -17.97
C ASN A 22 7.92 -35.78 -16.44
N TRP A 23 6.77 -35.59 -15.80
CA TRP A 23 6.66 -35.49 -14.34
C TRP A 23 6.76 -36.85 -13.67
N LYS A 24 7.50 -36.91 -12.57
CA LYS A 24 7.66 -38.10 -11.74
C LYS A 24 7.09 -37.84 -10.35
N LYS A 25 6.65 -38.92 -9.69
CA LYS A 25 6.22 -38.85 -8.29
C LYS A 25 7.36 -38.28 -7.44
N GLY A 26 7.07 -37.18 -6.74
CA GLY A 26 8.04 -36.50 -5.88
C GLY A 26 8.72 -35.28 -6.50
N ASP A 27 8.48 -34.97 -7.78
CA ASP A 27 8.93 -33.70 -8.36
C ASP A 27 8.34 -32.49 -7.61
N ARG A 28 9.17 -31.47 -7.37
CA ARG A 28 8.81 -30.25 -6.64
C ARG A 28 9.05 -29.01 -7.50
N VAL A 29 8.02 -28.19 -7.63
CA VAL A 29 8.12 -26.84 -8.18
C VAL A 29 8.15 -25.87 -7.01
N ARG A 30 9.15 -24.99 -6.98
CA ARG A 30 9.21 -23.85 -6.08
C ARG A 30 9.05 -22.61 -6.94
N LEU A 31 8.08 -21.77 -6.59
CA LEU A 31 7.88 -20.46 -7.18
C LEU A 31 8.29 -19.44 -6.13
N ASP A 32 9.12 -18.49 -6.54
CA ASP A 32 9.50 -17.35 -5.74
C ASP A 32 8.97 -16.11 -6.45
N LEU A 33 8.04 -15.41 -5.81
CA LEU A 33 7.43 -14.19 -6.35
C LEU A 33 7.86 -13.05 -5.46
N GLU A 34 8.53 -12.07 -6.06
CA GLU A 34 8.84 -10.85 -5.36
C GLU A 34 7.53 -10.15 -4.95
N MET A 35 7.47 -9.69 -3.71
CA MET A 35 6.36 -8.92 -3.17
C MET A 35 6.84 -7.52 -2.79
N PRO A 36 7.29 -6.70 -3.77
CA PRO A 36 7.68 -5.33 -3.50
C PRO A 36 6.49 -4.52 -3.00
N ILE A 37 6.79 -3.45 -2.27
CA ILE A 37 5.81 -2.41 -1.98
C ILE A 37 5.78 -1.50 -3.20
N GLU A 38 4.61 -1.39 -3.80
CA GLU A 38 4.38 -0.63 -5.03
C GLU A 38 3.50 0.58 -4.75
N ARG A 39 3.82 1.69 -5.44
CA ARG A 39 2.97 2.88 -5.52
C ARG A 39 2.15 2.79 -6.79
N LEU A 40 0.84 2.66 -6.63
CA LEU A 40 -0.09 2.61 -7.74
C LEU A 40 -0.65 4.00 -8.03
N TYR A 41 -0.62 4.37 -9.30
CA TYR A 41 -1.18 5.60 -9.83
C TYR A 41 -2.30 5.27 -10.82
N ALA A 42 -3.45 5.93 -10.67
CA ALA A 42 -4.54 5.75 -11.60
C ALA A 42 -4.22 6.35 -12.97
N ASN A 43 -4.91 5.88 -14.01
CA ASN A 43 -4.91 6.54 -15.30
C ASN A 43 -5.35 8.02 -15.13
N PRO A 44 -4.70 9.01 -15.80
CA PRO A 44 -5.04 10.43 -15.66
C PRO A 44 -6.52 10.79 -15.91
N GLU A 45 -7.26 9.98 -16.66
CA GLU A 45 -8.70 10.18 -16.90
C GLU A 45 -9.56 9.83 -15.68
N VAL A 46 -9.02 9.15 -14.66
CA VAL A 46 -9.68 8.89 -13.38
C VAL A 46 -9.54 10.13 -12.49
N ARG A 47 -10.41 11.11 -12.73
CA ARG A 47 -10.34 12.45 -12.12
C ARG A 47 -10.33 12.45 -10.59
N GLN A 48 -10.99 11.48 -9.96
CA GLN A 48 -11.09 11.35 -8.51
C GLN A 48 -9.76 10.98 -7.85
N ASP A 49 -8.88 10.30 -8.59
CA ASP A 49 -7.58 9.79 -8.12
C ASP A 49 -6.40 10.64 -8.63
N ALA A 50 -6.68 11.74 -9.33
CA ALA A 50 -5.66 12.70 -9.75
C ALA A 50 -4.94 13.29 -8.53
N GLY A 51 -3.60 13.23 -8.52
CA GLY A 51 -2.79 13.66 -7.38
C GLY A 51 -2.87 12.73 -6.17
N ARG A 52 -3.30 11.47 -6.38
CA ARG A 52 -3.36 10.45 -5.35
C ARG A 52 -2.50 9.23 -5.68
N VAL A 53 -2.18 8.47 -4.63
CA VAL A 53 -1.41 7.23 -4.69
C VAL A 53 -2.08 6.17 -3.79
N ALA A 54 -2.15 4.94 -4.29
CA ALA A 54 -2.51 3.77 -3.48
C ALA A 54 -1.26 2.91 -3.26
N LEU A 55 -1.24 2.16 -2.15
CA LEU A 55 -0.16 1.23 -1.85
C LEU A 55 -0.60 -0.20 -2.10
N SER A 56 0.29 -1.00 -2.67
CA SER A 56 0.09 -2.44 -2.80
C SER A 56 1.34 -3.22 -2.43
N ARG A 57 1.15 -4.45 -1.97
CA ARG A 57 2.23 -5.42 -1.78
C ARG A 57 1.78 -6.79 -2.26
N GLY A 58 2.42 -7.30 -3.31
CA GLY A 58 1.92 -8.48 -4.02
C GLY A 58 0.48 -8.25 -4.52
N PRO A 59 -0.48 -9.16 -4.27
CA PRO A 59 -1.85 -9.02 -4.76
C PRO A 59 -2.73 -8.11 -3.89
N LEU A 60 -2.23 -7.60 -2.77
CA LEU A 60 -3.03 -6.89 -1.78
C LEU A 60 -2.94 -5.38 -1.97
N ILE A 61 -4.10 -4.73 -2.02
CA ILE A 61 -4.24 -3.28 -1.89
C ILE A 61 -4.35 -2.93 -0.41
N TYR A 62 -3.71 -1.83 -0.02
CA TYR A 62 -3.67 -1.34 1.35
C TYR A 62 -4.57 -0.11 1.53
N CYS A 63 -5.04 0.09 2.75
CA CYS A 63 -5.76 1.29 3.19
C CYS A 63 -5.21 1.79 4.53
N VAL A 64 -5.46 3.07 4.81
CA VAL A 64 -5.21 3.67 6.13
C VAL A 64 -6.54 3.80 6.88
N GLU A 65 -6.54 3.50 8.18
CA GLU A 65 -7.69 3.68 9.08
C GLU A 65 -7.38 4.71 10.16
N ALA A 66 -8.40 5.43 10.64
CA ALA A 66 -8.23 6.42 11.71
C ALA A 66 -7.68 5.82 13.02
N THR A 67 -7.96 4.53 13.30
CA THR A 67 -7.46 3.86 14.52
C THR A 67 -5.93 3.71 14.54
N ASP A 68 -5.27 3.71 13.37
CA ASP A 68 -3.80 3.57 13.28
C ASP A 68 -3.07 4.89 13.01
N ASN A 69 -3.81 5.98 12.78
CA ASN A 69 -3.27 7.23 12.26
C ASN A 69 -3.87 8.41 13.02
N ASP A 70 -3.05 9.10 13.82
CA ASP A 70 -3.48 10.17 14.74
C ASP A 70 -4.05 11.43 14.06
N THR A 71 -3.96 11.53 12.74
CA THR A 71 -4.42 12.68 11.97
C THR A 71 -5.57 12.30 11.06
N SER A 72 -6.58 13.16 10.94
CA SER A 72 -7.67 12.99 9.97
C SER A 72 -7.11 12.68 8.58
N LEU A 73 -7.59 11.60 7.97
CA LEU A 73 -6.89 10.94 6.88
C LEU A 73 -6.84 11.81 5.63
N HIS A 74 -7.84 12.66 5.42
CA HIS A 74 -7.88 13.62 4.31
C HIS A 74 -6.75 14.68 4.35
N ARG A 75 -6.10 14.89 5.51
CA ARG A 75 -4.97 15.80 5.68
C ARG A 75 -3.63 15.13 5.40
N LEU A 76 -3.59 13.79 5.38
CA LEU A 76 -2.37 13.03 5.13
C LEU A 76 -1.93 13.17 3.67
N THR A 77 -0.62 13.33 3.50
CA THR A 77 0.11 13.33 2.24
C THR A 77 1.27 12.37 2.40
N LEU A 78 1.40 11.41 1.49
CA LEU A 78 2.53 10.48 1.48
C LEU A 78 3.60 11.02 0.51
N PRO A 79 4.77 11.47 1.01
CA PRO A 79 5.82 11.97 0.15
C PRO A 79 6.28 10.92 -0.87
N ARG A 80 6.57 11.30 -2.11
CA ARG A 80 7.09 10.40 -3.16
C ARG A 80 8.42 9.77 -2.78
N THR A 81 9.22 10.47 -1.99
CA THR A 81 10.53 10.01 -1.50
C THR A 81 10.45 9.25 -0.19
N ALA A 82 9.27 9.12 0.42
CA ALA A 82 9.13 8.38 1.68
C ALA A 82 9.44 6.90 1.44
N GLY A 83 10.40 6.39 2.20
CA GLY A 83 10.60 4.94 2.35
C GLY A 83 9.38 4.32 3.02
N ILE A 84 8.98 3.15 2.52
CA ILE A 84 7.86 2.40 3.07
C ILE A 84 8.39 1.04 3.52
N GLU A 85 8.11 0.67 4.76
CA GLU A 85 8.56 -0.57 5.37
C GLU A 85 7.36 -1.50 5.58
N ALA A 86 7.58 -2.80 5.39
CA ALA A 86 6.59 -3.82 5.69
C ALA A 86 6.92 -4.49 7.03
N HIS A 87 5.90 -4.70 7.86
CA HIS A 87 6.05 -5.35 9.16
C HIS A 87 5.04 -6.49 9.31
N ASP A 88 5.51 -7.67 9.69
CA ASP A 88 4.65 -8.80 10.05
C ASP A 88 4.00 -8.57 11.41
N GLU A 89 2.67 -8.60 11.47
CA GLU A 89 1.87 -8.39 12.67
C GLU A 89 1.01 -9.65 12.93
N PRO A 90 1.58 -10.70 13.57
CA PRO A 90 0.92 -12.00 13.73
C PRO A 90 -0.35 -11.94 14.59
N ASP A 91 -0.43 -10.99 15.51
CA ASP A 91 -1.52 -10.84 16.48
C ASP A 91 -2.56 -9.79 16.06
N LEU A 92 -2.34 -9.08 14.95
CA LEU A 92 -3.25 -8.07 14.41
C LEU A 92 -4.10 -8.67 13.29
N LEU A 93 -5.42 -8.52 13.38
CA LEU A 93 -6.37 -8.84 12.28
C LEU A 93 -6.20 -10.27 11.71
N GLY A 94 -5.86 -11.23 12.57
CA GLY A 94 -5.67 -12.63 12.16
C GLY A 94 -4.32 -12.94 11.50
N GLY A 95 -3.34 -12.04 11.64
CA GLY A 95 -2.00 -12.16 11.07
C GLY A 95 -1.93 -11.44 9.73
N VAL A 96 -1.51 -10.17 9.76
CA VAL A 96 -1.37 -9.34 8.56
C VAL A 96 0.04 -8.76 8.44
N VAL A 97 0.36 -8.26 7.25
CA VAL A 97 1.55 -7.42 7.06
C VAL A 97 1.07 -5.98 6.98
N THR A 98 1.55 -5.10 7.85
CA THR A 98 1.29 -3.66 7.80
C THR A 98 2.36 -2.96 6.97
N LEU A 99 2.03 -1.77 6.44
CA LEU A 99 2.99 -0.86 5.82
C LEU A 99 3.13 0.41 6.66
N ALA A 100 4.36 0.81 6.95
CA ALA A 100 4.66 2.02 7.70
C ALA A 100 5.52 2.99 6.89
N ALA A 101 5.24 4.28 7.01
CA ALA A 101 6.02 5.34 6.38
C ALA A 101 5.99 6.64 7.20
N THR A 102 7.01 7.47 7.03
CA THR A 102 6.94 8.88 7.42
C THR A 102 6.12 9.64 6.39
N ALA A 103 5.05 10.29 6.85
CA ALA A 103 4.14 11.08 6.03
C ALA A 103 4.12 12.54 6.50
N GLN A 104 3.34 13.36 5.80
CA GLN A 104 3.08 14.75 6.19
C GLN A 104 1.58 14.95 6.36
N ALA A 105 1.20 15.81 7.30
CA ALA A 105 -0.17 16.27 7.46
C ALA A 105 -0.25 17.79 7.35
N ASP A 106 -1.34 18.29 6.78
CA ASP A 106 -1.70 19.71 6.91
C ASP A 106 -2.01 20.01 8.38
N ALA A 107 -1.40 21.04 8.97
CA ALA A 107 -1.68 21.51 10.34
C ALA A 107 -2.97 22.34 10.40
N GLY A 108 -3.71 22.19 11.51
CA GLY A 108 -5.01 22.83 11.74
C GLY A 108 -4.92 24.09 12.60
N ASP A 109 -3.76 24.32 13.23
CA ASP A 109 -3.54 25.49 14.07
C ASP A 109 -3.57 26.77 13.22
N GLY A 110 -4.20 27.82 13.76
CA GLY A 110 -4.34 29.11 13.09
C GLY A 110 -5.50 29.20 12.09
N TRP A 111 -6.45 28.25 12.12
CA TRP A 111 -7.69 28.28 11.32
C TRP A 111 -8.95 28.57 12.17
N GLN A 112 -8.79 28.99 13.44
CA GLN A 112 -9.91 29.24 14.35
C GLN A 112 -10.78 30.44 13.94
N ASP A 113 -10.18 31.42 13.23
CA ASP A 113 -10.82 32.70 12.91
C ASP A 113 -11.33 32.81 11.46
N GLY A 114 -11.27 31.73 10.67
CA GLY A 114 -11.75 31.77 9.29
C GLY A 114 -11.64 30.46 8.51
N LEU A 115 -12.54 30.27 7.54
CA LEU A 115 -12.61 29.08 6.68
C LEU A 115 -11.67 29.14 5.47
N TYR A 116 -11.24 30.35 5.07
CA TYR A 116 -10.44 30.59 3.87
C TYR A 116 -9.32 31.59 4.14
N ARG A 117 -8.12 31.32 3.58
CA ARG A 117 -6.96 32.22 3.62
C ARG A 117 -6.11 32.04 2.36
N SER A 118 -5.21 32.98 2.08
CA SER A 118 -4.30 32.93 0.92
C SER A 118 -3.04 32.08 1.16
N GLU A 119 -2.74 31.74 2.42
CA GLU A 119 -1.56 30.98 2.81
C GLU A 119 -1.90 29.48 2.95
N PRO A 120 -1.09 28.55 2.40
CA PRO A 120 -1.33 27.13 2.59
C PRO A 120 -1.22 26.72 4.07
N PRO A 121 -1.85 25.59 4.48
CA PRO A 121 -1.57 24.99 5.78
C PRO A 121 -0.08 24.64 5.91
N ALA A 122 0.48 24.84 7.10
CA ALA A 122 1.81 24.32 7.40
C ALA A 122 1.77 22.79 7.32
N LYS A 123 2.85 22.16 6.84
CA LYS A 123 3.00 20.71 6.85
C LYS A 123 3.75 20.29 8.11
N VAL A 124 3.23 19.30 8.81
CA VAL A 124 3.90 18.65 9.94
C VAL A 124 4.18 17.19 9.60
N GLU A 125 5.31 16.68 10.05
CA GLU A 125 5.65 15.27 9.92
C GLU A 125 4.71 14.43 10.80
N THR A 126 4.34 13.24 10.31
CA THR A 126 3.55 12.28 11.06
C THR A 126 3.87 10.85 10.61
N ARG A 127 3.40 9.86 11.37
CA ARG A 127 3.48 8.45 10.99
C ARG A 127 2.24 8.06 10.19
N LEU A 128 2.45 7.27 9.14
CA LEU A 128 1.40 6.60 8.41
C LEU A 128 1.52 5.09 8.62
N THR A 129 0.41 4.45 8.96
CA THR A 129 0.29 3.00 9.04
C THR A 129 -0.88 2.57 8.17
N ALA A 130 -0.62 1.62 7.26
CA ALA A 130 -1.61 1.04 6.38
C ALA A 130 -1.75 -0.47 6.62
N ILE A 131 -2.97 -0.97 6.52
CA ILE A 131 -3.33 -2.38 6.62
C ILE A 131 -3.90 -2.89 5.28
N PRO A 132 -3.97 -4.21 5.04
CA PRO A 132 -4.66 -4.73 3.87
C PRO A 132 -6.13 -4.31 3.83
N TYR A 133 -6.61 -3.83 2.67
CA TYR A 133 -7.95 -3.28 2.49
C TYR A 133 -9.07 -4.24 2.94
N PHE A 134 -8.90 -5.55 2.73
CA PHE A 134 -9.91 -6.53 3.11
C PHE A 134 -10.13 -6.63 4.64
N ALA A 135 -9.20 -6.12 5.44
CA ALA A 135 -9.22 -6.23 6.90
C ALA A 135 -9.74 -4.97 7.61
N TRP A 136 -10.06 -3.90 6.87
CA TRP A 136 -10.72 -2.69 7.38
C TRP A 136 -12.05 -3.04 8.09
N ASP A 137 -12.42 -2.21 9.07
CA ASP A 137 -13.74 -2.18 9.74
C ASP A 137 -13.98 -3.36 10.69
N ASN A 138 -12.87 -3.93 11.18
CA ASN A 138 -12.86 -4.97 12.20
C ASN A 138 -12.40 -4.43 13.57
N ARG A 139 -12.26 -3.11 13.71
CA ARG A 139 -11.72 -2.41 14.89
C ARG A 139 -12.59 -1.18 15.21
N GLU A 140 -12.02 -0.11 15.77
CA GLU A 140 -12.75 1.10 16.11
C GLU A 140 -13.35 1.79 14.88
N PRO A 141 -14.63 2.22 14.92
CA PRO A 141 -15.23 2.98 13.83
C PRO A 141 -14.46 4.27 13.52
N GLY A 142 -14.20 4.54 12.25
CA GLY A 142 -13.43 5.72 11.85
C GLY A 142 -13.32 5.93 10.34
N GLU A 143 -12.58 6.98 9.96
CA GLU A 143 -12.24 7.27 8.57
C GLU A 143 -11.42 6.12 7.95
N MET A 144 -11.53 5.93 6.63
CA MET A 144 -10.67 5.04 5.84
C MET A 144 -10.35 5.68 4.49
N LEU A 145 -9.08 5.57 4.04
CA LEU A 145 -8.68 5.91 2.66
C LEU A 145 -7.81 4.81 2.03
N VAL A 146 -8.11 4.46 0.77
CA VAL A 146 -7.21 3.70 -0.11
C VAL A 146 -6.27 4.66 -0.86
N TRP A 147 -6.84 5.74 -1.41
CA TRP A 147 -6.12 6.71 -2.23
C TRP A 147 -5.68 7.93 -1.39
N LEU A 148 -4.40 7.93 -1.02
CA LEU A 148 -3.73 8.98 -0.27
C LEU A 148 -3.33 10.14 -1.17
N ARG A 149 -3.19 11.36 -0.63
CA ARG A 149 -2.59 12.45 -1.40
C ARG A 149 -1.11 12.13 -1.66
N ASP A 150 -0.68 12.36 -2.89
CA ASP A 150 0.69 12.16 -3.34
C ASP A 150 1.42 13.51 -3.33
N GLY A 151 2.60 13.59 -2.71
CA GLY A 151 3.28 14.88 -2.45
C GLY A 151 4.79 14.84 -2.47
#